data_AF-A0A484YZK4-F1
#
_entry.id   AF-A0A484YZK4-F1
#
_cell.length_a   1.000
_cell.length_b   1.000
_cell.length_c   1.000
_cell.angle_alpha   90.00
_cell.angle_beta   90.00
_cell.angle_gamma   90.00
#
_symmetry.space_group_name_H-M   'P 1'
#
loop_
_entity.id
_entity.type
_entity.pdbx_description
1 polymer ?
#
loop_
_entity_poly.entity_id
_entity_poly.type
_entity_poly.pdbx_seq_one_letter_code
_entity_poly.pdbx_strand_id
1 'polypeptide(L)'
;MLSHRAGRWAFDSRYAQLLIELGYQVDCSVTPRVNWRNAKGAPQGKGGTNYQAFPDHAYFMDVENVARPGNSPLLEVPMSIQYKHPAWLNTVKQGYDRLRGKYRSPSVNWLRPSGGNASQMIQVAQQCLSQGNDYVEFMLHSSEFMPGGSPTFKDDAAIEGLYQDLETLFTWLSDKTVGMTLAEFYQHKKQ
;
A
#
# COMPACT_ATOMS: atom_id res chain seq x y z
N MET A 1 11.23 15.85 -9.71
CA MET A 1 10.51 14.63 -9.30
C MET A 1 9.25 15.09 -8.59
N LEU A 2 8.07 14.56 -8.93
CA LEU A 2 6.78 15.05 -8.41
C LEU A 2 6.11 14.11 -7.41
N SER A 3 6.53 12.85 -7.36
CA SER A 3 6.00 11.82 -6.46
C SER A 3 7.10 11.24 -5.58
N HIS A 4 6.71 10.79 -4.38
CA HIS A 4 7.60 10.20 -3.38
C HIS A 4 6.99 8.91 -2.80
N ARG A 5 7.86 8.00 -2.37
CA ARG A 5 7.50 6.87 -1.50
C ARG A 5 8.57 6.70 -0.44
N ALA A 6 8.18 6.69 0.82
CA ALA A 6 9.09 6.59 1.93
C ALA A 6 9.73 5.20 2.03
N GLY A 7 11.03 5.18 2.33
CA GLY A 7 11.72 3.96 2.70
C GLY A 7 11.08 3.32 3.94
N ARG A 8 10.86 2.00 3.89
CA ARG A 8 10.24 1.22 4.97
C ARG A 8 8.87 1.73 5.42
N TRP A 9 8.15 2.47 4.56
CA TRP A 9 6.84 3.04 4.88
C TRP A 9 6.89 3.97 6.10
N ALA A 10 8.01 4.64 6.35
CA ALA A 10 8.15 5.55 7.48
C ALA A 10 7.78 6.97 7.07
N PHE A 11 6.55 7.39 7.37
CA PHE A 11 6.01 8.69 7.00
C PHE A 11 5.40 9.41 8.21
N ASP A 12 5.63 10.72 8.31
CA ASP A 12 5.16 11.60 9.38
C ASP A 12 4.96 13.04 8.88
N SER A 13 4.39 13.91 9.72
CA SER A 13 4.12 15.33 9.41
C SER A 13 5.35 16.14 9.01
N ARG A 14 6.51 15.90 9.66
CA ARG A 14 7.76 16.56 9.30
C ARG A 14 8.19 16.14 7.89
N TYR A 15 8.01 14.87 7.55
CA TYR A 15 8.30 14.36 6.21
C TYR A 15 7.37 14.99 5.16
N ALA A 16 6.06 15.04 5.44
CA ALA A 16 5.08 15.70 4.57
C ALA A 16 5.42 17.18 4.32
N GLN A 17 5.79 17.92 5.37
CA GLN A 17 6.20 19.31 5.27
C GLN A 17 7.41 19.49 4.35
N LEU A 18 8.45 18.67 4.51
CA LEU A 18 9.63 18.71 3.65
C LEU A 18 9.31 18.39 2.19
N LEU A 19 8.41 17.42 1.94
CA LEU A 19 7.97 17.10 0.59
C LEU A 19 7.27 18.31 -0.07
N ILE A 20 6.40 18.99 0.67
CA ILE A 20 5.73 20.22 0.20
C ILE A 20 6.76 21.31 -0.10
N GLU A 21 7.69 21.57 0.81
CA GLU A 21 8.76 22.58 0.65
C GLU A 21 9.64 22.30 -0.58
N LEU A 22 9.88 21.03 -0.88
CA LEU A 22 10.66 20.58 -2.04
C LEU A 22 9.83 20.48 -3.34
N GLY A 23 8.53 20.81 -3.30
CA GLY A 23 7.66 20.85 -4.48
C GLY A 23 7.13 19.49 -4.94
N TYR A 24 7.13 18.47 -4.08
CA TYR A 24 6.43 17.21 -4.35
C TYR A 24 4.91 17.41 -4.26
N GLN A 25 4.19 16.69 -5.11
CA GLN A 25 2.73 16.76 -5.22
C GLN A 25 2.05 15.51 -4.64
N VAL A 26 2.73 14.37 -4.71
CA VAL A 26 2.15 13.08 -4.29
C VAL A 26 3.09 12.30 -3.40
N ASP A 27 2.54 11.69 -2.36
CA ASP A 27 3.17 10.61 -1.59
C ASP A 27 2.32 9.33 -1.70
N CYS A 28 2.97 8.17 -1.66
CA CYS A 28 2.31 6.86 -1.65
C CYS A 28 2.93 5.90 -0.62
N SER A 29 3.20 6.43 0.57
CA SER A 29 3.86 5.71 1.67
C SER A 29 2.88 5.07 2.64
N VAL A 30 1.64 5.55 2.68
CA VAL A 30 0.61 5.07 3.60
C VAL A 30 0.20 3.65 3.18
N THR A 31 0.13 2.78 4.19
CA THR A 31 -0.25 1.36 4.02
C THR A 31 -1.45 1.07 4.91
N PRO A 32 -2.67 1.44 4.47
CA PRO A 32 -3.87 1.35 5.31
C PRO A 32 -4.05 -0.04 5.87
N ARG A 33 -4.67 -0.14 7.06
CA ARG A 33 -4.91 -1.41 7.78
C ARG A 33 -3.65 -2.08 8.37
N VAL A 34 -2.45 -1.56 8.08
CA VAL A 34 -1.17 -2.13 8.52
C VAL A 34 -0.63 -1.39 9.75
N ASN A 35 0.00 -2.14 10.65
CA ASN A 35 0.66 -1.59 11.83
C ASN A 35 2.11 -2.07 11.90
N TRP A 36 3.05 -1.15 11.71
CA TRP A 36 4.48 -1.41 11.67
C TRP A 36 5.18 -1.28 13.03
N ARG A 37 4.46 -1.17 14.16
CA ARG A 37 5.05 -1.00 15.50
C ARG A 37 6.12 -2.04 15.87
N ASN A 38 6.00 -3.25 15.32
CA ASN A 38 6.92 -4.36 15.60
C ASN A 38 8.06 -4.46 14.57
N ALA A 39 8.06 -3.61 13.55
CA ALA A 39 9.12 -3.56 12.56
C ALA A 39 10.39 -3.01 13.21
N LYS A 40 11.50 -3.75 13.05
CA LYS A 40 12.81 -3.32 13.54
C LYS A 40 13.27 -2.09 12.74
N GLY A 41 13.66 -1.05 13.46
CA GLY A 41 14.17 0.20 12.92
C GLY A 41 15.33 0.72 13.77
N ALA A 42 15.30 2.02 14.10
CA ALA A 42 16.26 2.60 15.03
C ALA A 42 16.28 1.80 16.36
N PRO A 43 17.46 1.43 16.90
CA PRO A 43 17.56 0.64 18.12
C PRO A 43 16.83 1.25 19.33
N GLN A 44 16.79 2.58 19.39
CA GLN A 44 16.09 3.36 20.44
C GLN A 44 14.72 3.88 19.99
N GLY A 45 14.22 3.43 18.83
CA GLY A 45 12.95 3.85 18.26
C GLY A 45 11.76 3.11 18.87
N LYS A 46 10.56 3.62 18.58
CA LYS A 46 9.27 3.04 19.03
C LYS A 46 8.64 2.08 18.00
N GLY A 47 9.43 1.61 17.03
CA GLY A 47 8.95 0.84 15.87
C GLY A 47 8.55 1.72 14.68
N GLY A 48 7.90 1.11 13.68
CA GLY A 48 7.38 1.81 12.50
C GLY A 48 5.98 2.41 12.69
N THR A 49 5.51 3.15 11.69
CA THR A 49 4.22 3.87 11.72
C THR A 49 3.01 2.93 11.80
N ASN A 50 1.96 3.38 12.50
CA ASN A 50 0.69 2.66 12.55
C ASN A 50 -0.33 3.31 11.61
N TYR A 51 -0.60 2.66 10.48
CA TYR A 51 -1.52 3.15 9.44
C TYR A 51 -2.94 2.56 9.54
N GLN A 52 -3.27 1.84 10.61
CA GLN A 52 -4.58 1.18 10.76
C GLN A 52 -5.77 2.16 10.71
N ALA A 53 -5.57 3.40 11.13
CA ALA A 53 -6.59 4.44 11.17
C ALA A 53 -6.44 5.49 10.04
N PHE A 54 -5.52 5.27 9.09
CA PHE A 54 -5.34 6.17 7.96
C PHE A 54 -6.42 5.91 6.89
N PRO A 55 -6.76 6.92 6.06
CA PRO A 55 -7.66 6.73 4.93
C PRO A 55 -7.12 5.67 3.96
N ASP A 56 -8.04 4.98 3.31
CA ASP A 56 -7.80 3.94 2.31
C ASP A 56 -8.18 4.33 0.88
N HIS A 57 -8.53 5.60 0.70
CA HIS A 57 -8.75 6.30 -0.56
C HIS A 57 -7.75 7.45 -0.66
N ALA A 58 -7.57 8.02 -1.84
CA ALA A 58 -6.65 9.14 -2.02
C ALA A 58 -7.20 10.41 -1.33
N TYR A 59 -6.34 11.14 -0.63
CA TYR A 59 -6.72 12.34 0.12
C TYR A 59 -5.60 13.37 0.13
N PHE A 60 -5.97 14.64 0.01
CA PHE A 60 -5.03 15.73 0.32
C PHE A 60 -4.78 15.73 1.82
N MET A 61 -3.52 15.72 2.23
CA MET A 61 -3.18 15.53 3.64
C MET A 61 -3.40 16.78 4.47
N ASP A 62 -3.71 16.61 5.75
CA ASP A 62 -3.42 17.61 6.77
C ASP A 62 -1.93 17.50 7.16
N VAL A 63 -1.17 18.59 7.05
CA VAL A 63 0.27 18.59 7.36
C VAL A 63 0.51 18.35 8.85
N GLU A 64 -0.36 18.89 9.72
CA GLU A 64 -0.24 18.72 11.17
C GLU A 64 -0.66 17.32 11.61
N ASN A 65 -1.43 16.62 10.78
CA ASN A 65 -1.85 15.25 11.03
C ASN A 65 -2.06 14.47 9.72
N VAL A 66 -0.98 13.85 9.24
CA VAL A 66 -0.97 13.08 7.98
C VAL A 66 -1.95 11.89 7.95
N ALA A 67 -2.53 11.51 9.11
CA ALA A 67 -3.54 10.46 9.20
C ALA A 67 -4.95 10.93 8.80
N ARG A 68 -5.12 12.18 8.33
CA ARG A 68 -6.43 12.77 8.02
C ARG A 68 -6.40 13.59 6.73
N PRO A 69 -7.55 13.69 6.04
CA PRO A 69 -7.75 14.67 5.00
C PRO A 69 -7.58 16.10 5.53
N GLY A 70 -7.02 16.96 4.69
CA GLY A 70 -6.77 18.37 4.94
C GLY A 70 -6.66 19.17 3.65
N ASN A 71 -6.17 20.40 3.76
CA ASN A 71 -6.11 21.36 2.65
C ASN A 71 -4.69 21.59 2.13
N SER A 72 -3.74 20.70 2.45
CA SER A 72 -2.38 20.82 1.92
C SER A 72 -2.34 20.47 0.43
N PRO A 73 -1.32 20.92 -0.32
CA PRO A 73 -1.18 20.57 -1.73
C PRO A 73 -0.67 19.14 -1.95
N LEU A 74 -0.29 18.41 -0.89
CA LEU A 74 0.28 17.07 -0.98
C LEU A 74 -0.83 16.01 -0.92
N LEU A 75 -0.98 15.26 -2.01
CA LEU A 75 -1.90 14.15 -2.12
C LEU A 75 -1.25 12.87 -1.58
N GLU A 76 -1.89 12.21 -0.63
CA GLU A 76 -1.57 10.81 -0.34
C GLU A 76 -2.36 9.91 -1.30
N VAL A 77 -1.67 8.94 -1.89
CA VAL A 77 -2.25 7.83 -2.63
C VAL A 77 -1.87 6.55 -1.89
N PRO A 78 -2.70 6.08 -0.93
CA PRO A 78 -2.36 4.91 -0.14
C PRO A 78 -2.27 3.62 -0.96
N MET A 79 -1.39 2.69 -0.55
CA MET A 79 -1.31 1.37 -1.17
C MET A 79 -2.66 0.63 -1.13
N SER A 80 -3.01 -0.04 -2.24
CA SER A 80 -4.23 -0.86 -2.28
C SER A 80 -4.07 -2.13 -1.45
N ILE A 81 -4.70 -2.11 -0.26
CA ILE A 81 -4.61 -3.16 0.76
C ILE A 81 -6.01 -3.47 1.27
N GLN A 82 -6.35 -4.76 1.33
CA GLN A 82 -7.61 -5.24 1.89
C GLN A 82 -7.38 -6.25 3.01
N TYR A 83 -8.34 -6.35 3.93
CA TYR A 83 -8.28 -7.38 4.97
C TYR A 83 -8.43 -8.77 4.36
N LYS A 84 -7.60 -9.72 4.80
CA LYS A 84 -7.67 -11.12 4.34
C LYS A 84 -8.95 -11.83 4.83
N HIS A 85 -9.46 -11.40 5.97
CA HIS A 85 -10.62 -12.00 6.62
C HIS A 85 -11.65 -10.91 6.96
N PRO A 86 -12.95 -11.25 6.99
CA PRO A 86 -13.98 -10.32 7.40
C PRO A 86 -13.77 -9.88 8.86
N ALA A 87 -14.31 -8.70 9.19
CA ALA A 87 -14.08 -8.03 10.47
C ALA A 87 -14.34 -8.93 11.70
N TRP A 88 -15.41 -9.73 11.67
CA TRP A 88 -15.77 -10.61 12.79
C TRP A 88 -14.70 -11.67 13.09
N LEU A 89 -14.10 -12.29 12.06
CA LEU A 89 -13.01 -13.26 12.21
C LEU A 89 -11.76 -12.60 12.80
N ASN A 90 -11.46 -11.36 12.38
CA ASN A 90 -10.34 -10.60 12.92
C ASN A 90 -10.56 -10.25 14.40
N THR A 91 -11.79 -9.88 14.79
CA THR A 91 -12.12 -9.59 16.19
C THR A 91 -11.95 -10.82 17.09
N VAL A 92 -12.41 -12.00 16.64
CA VAL A 92 -12.24 -13.26 17.40
C VAL A 92 -10.74 -13.61 17.55
N LYS A 93 -9.97 -13.53 16.47
CA LYS A 93 -8.52 -13.79 16.51
C LYS A 93 -7.79 -12.80 17.43
N GLN A 94 -8.12 -11.51 17.35
CA GLN A 94 -7.53 -10.49 18.21
C GLN A 94 -7.88 -10.70 19.70
N GLY A 95 -9.12 -11.10 20.01
CA GLY A 95 -9.52 -11.43 21.38
C GLY A 95 -8.70 -12.61 21.94
N TYR A 96 -8.54 -13.66 21.15
CA TYR A 96 -7.72 -14.81 21.53
C TYR A 96 -6.24 -14.48 21.72
N ASP A 97 -5.65 -13.69 20.81
CA ASP A 97 -4.25 -13.28 20.91
C ASP A 97 -4.02 -12.34 22.11
N ARG A 98 -4.98 -11.45 22.42
CA ARG A 98 -4.95 -10.58 23.61
C ARG A 98 -4.95 -11.40 24.90
N LEU A 99 -5.74 -12.47 24.98
CA LEU A 99 -5.73 -13.40 26.12
C LEU A 99 -4.37 -14.09 26.30
N ARG A 100 -3.60 -14.25 25.22
CA ARG A 100 -2.22 -14.80 25.25
C ARG A 100 -1.14 -13.73 25.43
N GLY A 101 -1.51 -12.47 25.68
CA GLY A 101 -0.57 -11.36 25.83
C GLY A 101 0.18 -10.99 24.54
N LYS A 102 -0.30 -11.44 23.37
CA LYS A 102 0.32 -11.16 22.07
C LYS A 102 -0.55 -10.18 21.29
N TYR A 103 0.07 -9.14 20.72
CA TYR A 103 -0.60 -8.31 19.72
C TYR A 103 -0.16 -8.75 18.32
N ARG A 104 -1.11 -9.15 17.49
CA ARG A 104 -0.90 -9.41 16.06
C ARG A 104 -1.79 -8.49 15.24
N SER A 105 -1.18 -7.75 14.32
CA SER A 105 -1.92 -6.96 13.35
C SER A 105 -2.82 -7.87 12.49
N PRO A 106 -4.00 -7.41 12.07
CA PRO A 106 -4.85 -8.16 11.15
C PRO A 106 -4.07 -8.59 9.91
N SER A 107 -4.35 -9.80 9.42
CA SER A 107 -3.78 -10.25 8.14
C SER A 107 -4.41 -9.49 7.00
N VAL A 108 -3.57 -8.97 6.11
CA VAL A 108 -3.98 -8.18 4.95
C VAL A 108 -3.45 -8.81 3.67
N ASN A 109 -4.17 -8.59 2.58
CA ASN A 109 -3.70 -8.84 1.23
C ASN A 109 -3.37 -7.49 0.59
N TRP A 110 -2.23 -7.45 -0.08
CA TRP A 110 -1.75 -6.28 -0.80
C TRP A 110 -1.98 -6.52 -2.28
N LEU A 111 -2.20 -5.47 -3.05
CA LEU A 111 -2.07 -5.54 -4.50
C LEU A 111 -0.57 -5.60 -4.86
N ARG A 112 0.05 -6.76 -4.62
CA ARG A 112 1.48 -7.02 -4.86
C ARG A 112 1.67 -8.45 -5.34
N PRO A 113 2.44 -8.67 -6.41
CA PRO A 113 2.75 -10.02 -6.85
C PRO A 113 3.66 -10.73 -5.85
N SER A 114 3.37 -12.01 -5.60
CA SER A 114 4.18 -12.90 -4.77
C SER A 114 4.38 -14.28 -5.41
N GLY A 115 3.99 -14.45 -6.67
CA GLY A 115 3.99 -15.71 -7.41
C GLY A 115 2.75 -16.56 -7.12
N GLY A 116 2.09 -17.02 -8.18
CA GLY A 116 0.87 -17.81 -8.15
C GLY A 116 -0.31 -17.11 -7.46
N ASN A 117 -0.34 -15.78 -7.45
CA ASN A 117 -1.29 -15.00 -6.65
C ASN A 117 -2.16 -14.03 -7.47
N ALA A 118 -2.24 -14.17 -8.79
CA ALA A 118 -3.11 -13.34 -9.64
C ALA A 118 -4.56 -13.23 -9.14
N SER A 119 -5.20 -14.35 -8.77
CA SER A 119 -6.58 -14.32 -8.27
C SER A 119 -6.74 -13.52 -6.98
N GLN A 120 -5.73 -13.54 -6.10
CA GLN A 120 -5.74 -12.73 -4.89
C GLN A 120 -5.58 -11.24 -5.22
N MET A 121 -4.70 -10.90 -6.16
CA MET A 121 -4.52 -9.51 -6.62
C MET A 121 -5.82 -8.98 -7.24
N ILE A 122 -6.48 -9.75 -8.10
CA ILE A 122 -7.79 -9.40 -8.68
C ILE A 122 -8.84 -9.18 -7.57
N GLN A 123 -8.89 -10.04 -6.56
CA GLN A 123 -9.83 -9.85 -5.44
C GLN A 123 -9.58 -8.54 -4.68
N VAL A 124 -8.31 -8.18 -4.44
CA VAL A 124 -7.96 -6.91 -3.78
C VAL A 124 -8.39 -5.72 -4.65
N ALA A 125 -8.05 -5.74 -5.94
CA ALA A 125 -8.41 -4.68 -6.87
C ALA A 125 -9.93 -4.52 -7.00
N GLN A 126 -10.66 -5.63 -7.16
CA GLN A 126 -12.12 -5.65 -7.23
C GLN A 126 -12.75 -5.05 -5.97
N GLN A 127 -12.25 -5.41 -4.78
CA GLN A 127 -12.75 -4.87 -3.52
C GLN A 127 -12.50 -3.37 -3.41
N CYS A 128 -11.30 -2.88 -3.73
CA CYS A 128 -10.99 -1.45 -3.77
C CYS A 128 -11.95 -0.69 -4.70
N LEU A 129 -12.11 -1.15 -5.94
CA LEU A 129 -13.02 -0.50 -6.90
C LEU A 129 -14.48 -0.54 -6.44
N SER A 130 -14.95 -1.67 -5.88
CA SER A 130 -16.33 -1.79 -5.36
C SER A 130 -16.63 -0.92 -4.14
N GLN A 131 -15.59 -0.50 -3.40
CA GLN A 131 -15.69 0.42 -2.27
C GLN A 131 -15.71 1.89 -2.71
N GLY A 132 -15.61 2.16 -4.01
CA GLY A 132 -15.61 3.50 -4.57
C GLY A 132 -14.23 4.15 -4.62
N ASN A 133 -13.13 3.37 -4.53
CA ASN A 133 -11.81 3.93 -4.77
C ASN A 133 -11.63 4.26 -6.25
N ASP A 134 -11.15 5.47 -6.54
CA ASP A 134 -10.93 5.96 -7.91
C ASP A 134 -9.60 5.49 -8.52
N TYR A 135 -8.88 4.62 -7.82
CA TYR A 135 -7.62 4.03 -8.28
C TYR A 135 -7.39 2.67 -7.63
N VAL A 136 -6.48 1.92 -8.23
CA VAL A 136 -5.78 0.80 -7.59
C VAL A 136 -4.28 1.01 -7.77
N GLU A 137 -3.53 0.81 -6.70
CA GLU A 137 -2.08 0.95 -6.70
C GLU A 137 -1.45 -0.40 -6.37
N PHE A 138 -0.63 -0.87 -7.30
CA PHE A 138 0.18 -2.07 -7.10
C PHE A 138 1.66 -1.70 -7.01
N MET A 139 2.44 -2.52 -6.30
CA MET A 139 3.86 -2.28 -6.11
C MET A 139 4.68 -3.54 -6.36
N LEU A 140 5.81 -3.35 -7.02
CA LEU A 140 6.87 -4.33 -7.20
C LEU A 140 8.24 -3.64 -7.22
N HIS A 141 9.29 -4.41 -7.02
CA HIS A 141 10.67 -3.96 -7.16
C HIS A 141 11.29 -4.57 -8.43
N SER A 142 12.16 -3.83 -9.11
CA SER A 142 12.86 -4.35 -10.29
C SER A 142 13.68 -5.61 -9.99
N SER A 143 14.17 -5.77 -8.77
CA SER A 143 14.86 -6.99 -8.32
C SER A 143 13.96 -8.23 -8.27
N GLU A 144 12.64 -8.06 -8.26
CA GLU A 144 11.69 -9.18 -8.34
C GLU A 144 11.59 -9.76 -9.76
N PHE A 145 12.04 -9.03 -10.80
CA PHE A 145 12.15 -9.55 -12.17
C PHE A 145 13.47 -10.26 -12.45
N MET A 146 14.38 -10.32 -11.48
CA MET A 146 15.66 -10.99 -11.63
C MET A 146 15.61 -12.35 -10.91
N PRO A 147 15.95 -13.47 -11.59
CA PRO A 147 16.13 -14.76 -10.94
C PRO A 147 17.09 -14.64 -9.75
N GLY A 148 16.62 -15.00 -8.55
CA GLY A 148 17.40 -14.90 -7.31
C GLY A 148 17.60 -13.46 -6.80
N GLY A 149 17.06 -12.44 -7.48
CA GLY A 149 17.07 -11.04 -7.05
C GLY A 149 16.13 -10.75 -5.89
N SER A 150 15.25 -11.70 -5.54
CA SER A 150 14.44 -11.67 -4.33
C SER A 150 14.29 -13.07 -3.72
N PRO A 151 13.95 -13.17 -2.41
CA PRO A 151 13.66 -14.46 -1.79
C PRO A 151 12.44 -15.18 -2.39
N THR A 152 11.53 -14.43 -3.01
CA THR A 152 10.26 -14.92 -3.58
C THR A 152 10.48 -15.57 -4.95
N PHE A 153 11.28 -14.94 -5.80
CA PHE A 153 11.51 -15.35 -7.19
C PHE A 153 12.94 -15.86 -7.35
N LYS A 154 13.13 -17.18 -7.23
CA LYS A 154 14.45 -17.81 -7.11
C LYS A 154 15.12 -18.14 -8.43
N ASP A 155 14.33 -18.47 -9.45
CA ASP A 155 14.78 -18.97 -10.74
C ASP A 155 13.95 -18.38 -11.88
N ASP A 156 14.35 -18.65 -13.11
CA ASP A 156 13.68 -18.16 -14.32
C ASP A 156 12.21 -18.60 -14.38
N ALA A 157 11.90 -19.83 -13.96
CA ALA A 157 10.53 -20.35 -13.95
C ALA A 157 9.62 -19.54 -13.01
N ALA A 158 10.13 -19.10 -11.86
CA ALA A 158 9.39 -18.21 -10.96
C ALA A 158 9.16 -16.83 -11.58
N ILE A 159 10.09 -16.32 -12.39
CA ILE A 159 9.93 -15.06 -13.14
C ILE A 159 8.89 -15.18 -14.23
N GLU A 160 8.87 -16.30 -14.97
CA GLU A 160 7.80 -16.58 -15.95
C GLU A 160 6.42 -16.66 -15.27
N GLY A 161 6.33 -17.30 -14.10
CA GLY A 161 5.11 -17.30 -13.29
C GLY A 161 4.68 -15.91 -12.86
N LEU A 162 5.63 -15.03 -12.49
CA LEU A 162 5.35 -13.62 -12.20
C LEU A 162 4.76 -12.90 -13.43
N TYR A 163 5.32 -13.11 -14.62
CA TYR A 163 4.78 -12.50 -15.84
C TYR A 163 3.36 -12.98 -16.14
N GLN A 164 3.08 -14.28 -15.99
CA GLN A 164 1.73 -14.84 -16.16
C GLN A 164 0.73 -14.24 -15.15
N ASP A 165 1.16 -14.05 -13.90
CA ASP A 165 0.32 -13.41 -12.88
C ASP A 165 0.00 -11.95 -13.24
N LEU A 166 1.00 -11.20 -13.72
CA LEU A 166 0.84 -9.81 -14.13
C LEU A 166 -0.04 -9.68 -15.37
N GLU A 167 0.14 -10.55 -16.37
CA GLU A 167 -0.69 -10.57 -17.57
C GLU A 167 -2.16 -10.84 -17.24
N THR A 168 -2.41 -11.82 -16.36
CA THR A 168 -3.76 -12.13 -15.86
C THR A 168 -4.38 -10.92 -15.14
N LEU A 169 -3.61 -10.26 -14.27
CA LEU A 169 -4.07 -9.07 -13.54
C LEU A 169 -4.38 -7.91 -14.48
N PHE A 170 -3.46 -7.56 -15.39
CA PHE A 170 -3.63 -6.41 -16.27
C PHE A 170 -4.70 -6.63 -17.33
N THR A 171 -4.85 -7.86 -17.83
CA THR A 171 -5.98 -8.22 -18.71
C THR A 171 -7.30 -7.96 -18.00
N TRP A 172 -7.43 -8.39 -16.74
CA TRP A 172 -8.64 -8.16 -15.95
C TRP A 172 -8.90 -6.68 -15.63
N LEU A 173 -7.84 -5.87 -15.47
CA LEU A 173 -7.91 -4.43 -15.19
C LEU A 173 -8.19 -3.56 -16.44
N SER A 174 -7.89 -4.07 -17.64
CA SER A 174 -7.84 -3.29 -18.88
C SER A 174 -9.14 -2.59 -19.30
N ASP A 175 -10.30 -3.16 -18.98
CA ASP A 175 -11.64 -2.62 -19.25
C ASP A 175 -12.20 -1.79 -18.08
N LYS A 176 -11.47 -1.73 -16.95
CA LYS A 176 -11.92 -1.11 -15.69
C LYS A 176 -11.08 0.11 -15.30
N THR A 177 -9.84 0.19 -15.78
CA THR A 177 -8.86 1.18 -15.34
C THR A 177 -8.00 1.64 -16.51
N VAL A 178 -7.37 2.80 -16.33
CA VAL A 178 -6.34 3.32 -17.24
C VAL A 178 -5.03 3.48 -16.47
N GLY A 179 -3.91 3.14 -17.11
CA GLY A 179 -2.60 3.35 -16.51
C GLY A 179 -2.30 4.84 -16.35
N MET A 180 -1.86 5.24 -15.17
CA MET A 180 -1.42 6.60 -14.86
C MET A 180 -0.19 6.57 -13.97
N THR A 181 0.70 7.54 -14.16
CA THR A 181 1.68 7.92 -13.15
C THR A 181 0.97 8.60 -11.97
N LEU A 182 1.60 8.62 -10.80
CA LEU A 182 1.07 9.34 -9.63
C LEU A 182 0.87 10.84 -9.92
N ALA A 183 1.75 11.45 -10.72
CA ALA A 183 1.64 12.85 -11.10
C ALA A 183 0.43 13.11 -12.02
N GLU A 184 0.15 12.22 -12.97
CA GLU A 184 -1.07 12.31 -13.81
C GLU A 184 -2.33 12.13 -12.96
N PHE A 185 -2.33 11.16 -12.05
CA PHE A 185 -3.44 10.95 -11.12
C PHE A 185 -3.70 12.18 -10.23
N TYR A 186 -2.64 12.87 -9.78
CA TYR A 186 -2.78 14.13 -9.06
C TYR A 186 -3.51 15.20 -9.87
N GLN A 187 -3.14 15.37 -11.14
CA GLN A 187 -3.81 16.35 -12.01
C GLN A 187 -5.27 15.99 -12.24
N HIS A 188 -5.58 14.69 -12.36
CA HIS A 188 -6.96 14.21 -12.46
C HIS A 188 -7.77 14.48 -11.19
N LYS A 189 -7.18 14.28 -10.00
CA LYS A 189 -7.82 14.50 -8.71
C LYS A 189 -8.07 15.95 -8.33
N LYS A 190 -7.32 16.87 -8.92
CA LYS A 190 -7.44 18.31 -8.67
C LYS A 190 -8.53 18.99 -9.50
N GLN A 191 -8.96 18.34 -10.59
CA GLN A 191 -10.06 18.81 -11.45
C GLN A 191 -11.41 18.58 -10.77
#